data_AF-Q2YEH4-F1
#
_entry.id   AF-Q2YEH4-F1
#
_cell.length_a   1.000
_cell.length_b   1.000
_cell.length_c   1.000
_cell.angle_alpha   90.00
_cell.angle_beta   90.00
_cell.angle_gamma   90.00
#
_symmetry.space_group_name_H-M   'P 1'
#
loop_
_entity.id
_entity.type
_entity.pdbx_description
1 polymer ?
#
loop_
_entity_poly.entity_id
_entity_poly.type
_entity_poly.pdbx_seq_one_letter_code
_entity_poly.pdbx_strand_id
1 'polypeptide(L)'
;DSFALAVDPEIFNLGLPILGICYGMQLMAKDLKGGEIVTADNSEYGQAQIEVTDKDSKFFKGMNDKQTVLMSHGDFVTKVPDGFEITATSGSCPISAMADPKRGFYAVQFHPEVNLTEEGREMLHHFVFDIAGAEANWSMDDFIEDAIANIKETVGDKKVLLGLSGGVDSSVVAVLLHRAIGDQLISVFVDHGLLRKNEAQQVLKALGDDFGLNIDFVDASELFLGKLKGVTDPET
;
A
#
# COMPACT_ATOMS: atom_id res chain seq x y z
N ASP A 1 -3.47 -27.26 1.31
CA ASP A 1 -3.28 -27.37 2.77
C ASP A 1 -4.51 -26.81 3.49
N SER A 2 -4.91 -27.34 4.65
CA SER A 2 -6.13 -26.91 5.38
C SER A 2 -6.00 -25.56 6.07
N PHE A 3 -4.79 -24.97 6.09
CA PHE A 3 -4.51 -23.64 6.63
C PHE A 3 -4.27 -22.57 5.56
N ALA A 4 -4.36 -22.94 4.27
CA ALA A 4 -4.17 -22.00 3.19
C ALA A 4 -5.30 -20.96 3.19
N LEU A 5 -4.94 -19.67 3.14
CA LEU A 5 -5.92 -18.59 3.04
C LEU A 5 -6.71 -18.74 1.73
N ALA A 6 -8.02 -18.59 1.81
CA ALA A 6 -8.92 -18.64 0.67
C ALA A 6 -9.67 -17.32 0.54
N VAL A 7 -10.21 -17.06 -0.64
CA VAL A 7 -11.16 -15.98 -0.89
C VAL A 7 -12.57 -16.58 -0.97
N ASP A 8 -13.59 -15.78 -0.68
CA ASP A 8 -14.97 -16.18 -0.96
C ASP A 8 -15.14 -16.29 -2.50
N PRO A 9 -15.52 -17.45 -3.06
CA PRO A 9 -15.65 -17.60 -4.52
C PRO A 9 -16.65 -16.63 -5.15
N GLU A 10 -17.58 -16.07 -4.39
CA GLU A 10 -18.53 -15.06 -4.88
C GLU A 10 -17.85 -13.79 -5.40
N ILE A 11 -16.59 -13.50 -5.05
CA ILE A 11 -15.86 -12.37 -5.63
C ILE A 11 -15.82 -12.45 -7.17
N PHE A 12 -15.71 -13.67 -7.72
CA PHE A 12 -15.63 -13.91 -9.16
C PHE A 12 -16.99 -13.73 -9.87
N ASN A 13 -18.08 -13.56 -9.11
CA ASN A 13 -19.44 -13.35 -9.63
C ASN A 13 -19.91 -11.89 -9.51
N LEU A 14 -19.08 -10.98 -8.96
CA LEU A 14 -19.46 -9.57 -8.77
C LEU A 14 -19.57 -8.75 -10.07
N GLY A 15 -19.10 -9.30 -11.20
CA GLY A 15 -19.07 -8.59 -12.48
C GLY A 15 -18.06 -7.43 -12.50
N LEU A 16 -17.08 -7.45 -11.59
CA LEU A 16 -15.99 -6.48 -11.49
C LEU A 16 -14.68 -7.07 -12.01
N PRO A 17 -13.79 -6.28 -12.62
CA PRO A 17 -12.45 -6.73 -12.98
C PRO A 17 -11.61 -7.13 -11.75
N ILE A 18 -10.77 -8.15 -11.89
CA ILE A 18 -9.96 -8.71 -10.79
C ILE A 18 -8.53 -8.93 -11.27
N LEU A 19 -7.56 -8.46 -10.48
CA LEU A 19 -6.13 -8.75 -10.67
C LEU A 19 -5.65 -9.72 -9.58
N GLY A 20 -5.22 -10.92 -9.98
CA GLY A 20 -4.56 -11.89 -9.10
C GLY A 20 -3.05 -11.76 -9.16
N ILE A 21 -2.39 -11.45 -8.05
CA ILE A 21 -0.93 -11.33 -7.97
C ILE A 21 -0.36 -12.49 -7.16
N CYS A 22 0.59 -13.23 -7.74
CA CYS A 22 1.25 -14.39 -7.15
C CYS A 22 0.25 -15.40 -6.57
N TYR A 23 0.08 -15.46 -5.24
CA TYR A 23 -0.88 -16.34 -4.59
C TYR A 23 -2.33 -16.06 -5.06
N GLY A 24 -2.66 -14.80 -5.38
CA GLY A 24 -3.95 -14.44 -5.97
C GLY A 24 -4.18 -15.06 -7.35
N MET A 25 -3.13 -15.21 -8.16
CA MET A 25 -3.19 -15.94 -9.44
C MET A 25 -3.49 -17.42 -9.22
N GLN A 26 -2.84 -18.04 -8.23
CA GLN A 26 -3.02 -19.45 -7.89
C GLN A 26 -4.42 -19.71 -7.33
N LEU A 27 -4.94 -18.84 -6.45
CA LEU A 27 -6.31 -18.91 -5.95
C LEU A 27 -7.32 -18.80 -7.10
N MET A 28 -7.13 -17.81 -7.97
CA MET A 28 -7.98 -17.64 -9.16
C MET A 28 -7.95 -18.89 -10.05
N ALA A 29 -6.77 -19.48 -10.28
CA ALA A 29 -6.65 -20.70 -11.06
C ALA A 29 -7.33 -21.91 -10.40
N LYS A 30 -7.16 -22.05 -9.08
CA LYS A 30 -7.69 -23.17 -8.30
C LYS A 30 -9.20 -23.13 -8.14
N ASP A 31 -9.77 -21.95 -7.92
CA ASP A 31 -11.19 -21.79 -7.59
C ASP A 31 -12.07 -21.67 -8.84
N LEU A 32 -11.49 -21.25 -9.97
CA LEU A 32 -12.19 -21.22 -11.25
C LEU A 32 -12.08 -22.57 -11.97
N LYS A 33 -13.18 -22.95 -12.62
CA LYS A 33 -13.29 -24.22 -13.33
C LYS A 33 -12.20 -24.38 -14.38
N GLY A 34 -11.56 -25.54 -14.39
CA GLY A 34 -10.60 -25.95 -15.43
C GLY A 34 -9.15 -25.57 -15.14
N GLY A 35 -8.90 -24.74 -14.12
CA GLY A 35 -7.54 -24.38 -13.73
C GLY A 35 -6.89 -25.44 -12.83
N GLU A 36 -5.57 -25.54 -12.94
CA GLU A 36 -4.77 -26.50 -12.17
C GLU A 36 -3.50 -25.81 -11.67
N ILE A 37 -3.12 -26.10 -10.42
CA ILE A 37 -1.89 -25.64 -9.79
C ILE A 37 -1.06 -26.85 -9.34
N VAL A 38 0.25 -26.70 -9.36
CA VAL A 38 1.20 -27.71 -8.87
C VAL A 38 2.24 -27.04 -7.98
N THR A 39 2.63 -27.76 -6.93
CA THR A 39 3.76 -27.36 -6.08
C THR A 39 5.07 -27.59 -6.83
N ALA A 40 5.87 -26.55 -6.97
CA ALA A 40 7.16 -26.63 -7.64
C ALA A 40 8.15 -27.45 -6.80
N ASP A 41 8.97 -28.26 -7.47
CA ASP A 41 10.06 -29.00 -6.81
C ASP A 41 11.12 -28.05 -6.23
N ASN A 42 11.27 -26.86 -6.83
CA ASN A 42 12.11 -25.77 -6.37
C ASN A 42 11.33 -24.45 -6.43
N SER A 43 11.25 -23.74 -5.32
CA SER A 43 10.68 -22.39 -5.31
C SER A 43 11.60 -21.41 -6.02
N GLU A 44 11.03 -20.54 -6.84
CA GLU A 44 11.77 -19.47 -7.53
C GLU A 44 11.52 -18.15 -6.81
N TYR A 45 12.59 -17.59 -6.25
CA TYR A 45 12.59 -16.28 -5.63
C TYR A 45 13.69 -15.44 -6.28
N GLY A 46 13.30 -14.38 -6.97
CA GLY A 46 14.26 -13.45 -7.58
C GLY A 46 13.80 -12.91 -8.92
N GLN A 47 14.71 -12.20 -9.58
CA GLN A 47 14.45 -11.63 -10.89
C GLN A 47 14.41 -12.72 -11.95
N ALA A 48 13.37 -12.72 -12.76
CA ALA A 48 13.20 -13.60 -13.91
C ALA A 48 12.91 -12.78 -15.17
N GLN A 49 13.28 -13.33 -16.32
CA GLN A 49 12.89 -12.80 -17.62
C GLN A 49 11.57 -13.45 -18.04
N ILE A 50 10.56 -12.63 -18.32
CA ILE A 50 9.32 -13.09 -18.95
C ILE A 50 9.29 -12.71 -20.43
N GLU A 51 8.51 -13.45 -21.20
CA GLU A 51 8.14 -13.14 -22.57
C GLU A 51 6.62 -12.98 -22.65
N VAL A 52 6.16 -11.77 -23.01
CA VAL A 52 4.75 -11.45 -23.25
C VAL A 52 4.32 -12.08 -24.57
N THR A 53 3.34 -12.97 -24.49
CA THR A 53 2.87 -13.77 -25.65
C THR A 53 1.63 -13.17 -26.31
N ASP A 54 0.84 -12.39 -25.57
CA ASP A 54 -0.34 -11.71 -26.09
C ASP A 54 -0.07 -10.21 -26.24
N LYS A 55 0.11 -9.78 -27.50
CA LYS A 55 0.40 -8.38 -27.86
C LYS A 55 -0.84 -7.47 -27.82
N ASP A 56 -2.03 -8.06 -27.83
CA ASP A 56 -3.29 -7.32 -27.78
C ASP A 56 -3.83 -7.22 -26.33
N SER A 57 -3.14 -7.85 -25.37
CA SER A 57 -3.46 -7.75 -23.95
C SER A 57 -3.43 -6.30 -23.49
N LYS A 58 -4.58 -5.81 -23.01
CA LYS A 58 -4.70 -4.47 -22.41
C LYS A 58 -3.73 -4.28 -21.24
N PHE A 59 -3.42 -5.35 -20.51
CA PHE A 59 -2.55 -5.30 -19.34
C PHE A 59 -1.08 -5.02 -19.72
N PHE A 60 -0.62 -5.56 -20.85
CA PHE A 60 0.74 -5.38 -21.38
C PHE A 60 0.86 -4.36 -22.51
N LYS A 61 -0.17 -3.53 -22.71
CA LYS A 61 -0.29 -2.63 -23.86
C LYS A 61 0.92 -1.69 -23.98
N GLY A 62 1.65 -1.78 -25.09
CA GLY A 62 2.78 -0.88 -25.37
C GLY A 62 4.05 -1.16 -24.56
N MET A 63 4.12 -2.29 -23.86
CA MET A 63 5.30 -2.74 -23.11
C MET A 63 6.26 -3.55 -23.99
N ASN A 64 7.44 -3.85 -23.46
CA ASN A 64 8.40 -4.71 -24.15
C ASN A 64 7.95 -6.18 -24.11
N ASP A 65 8.18 -6.88 -25.22
CA ASP A 65 7.94 -8.32 -25.34
C ASP A 65 8.74 -9.11 -24.28
N LYS A 66 9.94 -8.63 -23.92
CA LYS A 66 10.80 -9.22 -22.89
C LYS A 66 11.11 -8.20 -21.82
N GLN A 67 10.93 -8.59 -20.58
CA GLN A 67 11.13 -7.70 -19.43
C GLN A 67 11.49 -8.47 -18.17
N THR A 68 12.20 -7.78 -17.28
CA THR A 68 12.58 -8.31 -15.97
C THR A 68 11.45 -8.11 -14.96
N VAL A 69 11.08 -9.18 -14.25
CA VAL A 69 10.06 -9.16 -13.19
C VAL A 69 10.57 -9.82 -11.91
N LEU A 70 10.02 -9.45 -10.76
CA LEU A 70 10.27 -10.17 -9.50
C LEU A 70 9.30 -11.35 -9.34
N MET A 71 9.82 -12.56 -9.56
CA MET A 71 9.14 -13.82 -9.26
C MET A 71 9.30 -14.19 -7.78
N SER A 72 8.23 -14.69 -7.19
CA SER A 72 8.23 -15.22 -5.83
C SER A 72 7.18 -16.31 -5.74
N HIS A 73 7.52 -17.54 -6.10
CA HIS A 73 6.54 -18.63 -6.12
C HIS A 73 7.10 -19.97 -5.65
N GLY A 74 6.29 -20.66 -4.85
CA GLY A 74 6.48 -22.06 -4.49
C GLY A 74 5.56 -23.00 -5.27
N ASP A 75 4.36 -22.53 -5.64
CA ASP A 75 3.42 -23.22 -6.51
C ASP A 75 3.27 -22.42 -7.80
N PHE A 76 2.90 -23.06 -8.91
CA PHE A 76 2.58 -22.35 -10.15
C PHE A 76 1.39 -22.99 -10.86
N VAL A 77 0.75 -22.19 -11.70
CA VAL A 77 -0.38 -22.63 -12.54
C VAL A 77 0.16 -23.49 -13.68
N THR A 78 -0.37 -24.71 -13.83
CA THR A 78 -0.04 -25.62 -14.95
C THR A 78 -1.10 -25.62 -16.03
N LYS A 79 -2.32 -25.18 -15.70
CA LYS A 79 -3.43 -25.05 -16.64
C LYS A 79 -4.28 -23.84 -16.26
N VAL A 80 -4.53 -22.97 -17.24
CA VAL A 80 -5.39 -21.80 -17.04
C VAL A 80 -6.87 -22.22 -16.95
N PRO A 81 -7.71 -21.49 -16.20
CA PRO A 81 -9.15 -21.77 -16.14
C PRO A 81 -9.88 -21.61 -17.47
N ASP A 82 -11.09 -22.15 -17.56
CA ASP A 82 -11.96 -22.00 -18.72
C ASP A 82 -12.15 -20.51 -19.05
N GLY A 83 -11.86 -20.12 -20.30
CA GLY A 83 -11.98 -18.74 -20.79
C GLY A 83 -10.72 -17.89 -20.65
N PHE A 84 -9.69 -18.38 -19.97
CA PHE A 84 -8.40 -17.70 -19.87
C PHE A 84 -7.47 -18.06 -21.03
N GLU A 85 -6.57 -17.13 -21.33
CA GLU A 85 -5.47 -17.25 -22.27
C GLU A 85 -4.15 -16.97 -21.55
N ILE A 86 -3.06 -17.62 -21.98
CA ILE A 86 -1.72 -17.37 -21.45
C ILE A 86 -1.18 -16.12 -22.12
N THR A 87 -0.83 -15.11 -21.31
CA THR A 87 -0.41 -13.78 -21.81
C THR A 87 1.06 -13.49 -21.57
N ALA A 88 1.73 -14.23 -20.69
CA ALA A 88 3.18 -14.21 -20.55
C ALA A 88 3.73 -15.55 -20.05
N THR A 89 4.98 -15.83 -20.40
CA THR A 89 5.69 -17.07 -20.06
C THR A 89 7.11 -16.76 -19.56
N SER A 90 7.75 -17.70 -18.86
CA SER A 90 9.18 -17.65 -18.54
C SER A 90 9.81 -19.03 -18.72
N GLY A 91 11.15 -19.09 -18.67
CA GLY A 91 11.87 -20.36 -18.81
C GLY A 91 11.55 -21.39 -17.73
N SER A 92 11.22 -20.95 -16.52
CA SER A 92 10.90 -21.76 -15.34
C SER A 92 9.41 -21.80 -15.01
N CYS A 93 8.60 -20.88 -15.55
CA CYS A 93 7.18 -20.75 -15.28
C CYS A 93 6.40 -20.61 -16.60
N PRO A 94 5.86 -21.71 -17.16
CA PRO A 94 5.16 -21.71 -18.44
C PRO A 94 3.93 -20.81 -18.48
N ILE A 95 3.33 -20.50 -17.33
CA ILE A 95 2.19 -19.59 -17.20
C ILE A 95 2.61 -18.49 -16.20
N SER A 96 3.33 -17.49 -16.69
CA SER A 96 3.77 -16.34 -15.88
C SER A 96 2.69 -15.25 -15.79
N ALA A 97 1.79 -15.19 -16.77
CA ALA A 97 0.57 -14.40 -16.71
C ALA A 97 -0.57 -15.08 -17.49
N MET A 98 -1.80 -14.86 -17.06
CA MET A 98 -3.01 -15.32 -17.72
C MET A 98 -4.12 -14.26 -17.66
N ALA A 99 -5.00 -14.24 -18.65
CA ALA A 99 -6.12 -13.28 -18.67
C ALA A 99 -7.39 -13.87 -19.27
N ASP A 100 -8.55 -13.45 -18.76
CA ASP A 100 -9.85 -13.52 -19.42
C ASP A 100 -10.36 -12.08 -19.65
N PRO A 101 -10.11 -11.52 -20.85
CA PRO A 101 -10.53 -10.15 -21.17
C PRO A 101 -12.05 -9.96 -21.19
N LYS A 102 -12.87 -11.02 -21.31
CA LYS A 102 -14.33 -10.92 -21.31
C LYS A 102 -14.87 -10.65 -19.91
N ARG A 103 -14.26 -11.28 -18.89
CA ARG A 103 -14.59 -11.06 -17.48
C ARG A 103 -13.79 -9.93 -16.84
N GLY A 104 -12.73 -9.46 -17.49
CA GLY A 104 -11.79 -8.48 -16.91
C GLY A 104 -10.90 -9.10 -15.84
N PHE A 105 -10.64 -10.41 -15.93
CA PHE A 105 -9.76 -11.10 -14.98
C PHE A 105 -8.35 -11.18 -15.55
N TYR A 106 -7.40 -10.73 -14.76
CA TYR A 106 -5.97 -10.73 -15.10
C TYR A 106 -5.22 -11.34 -13.93
N ALA A 107 -4.14 -12.06 -14.22
CA ALA A 107 -3.34 -12.65 -13.17
C ALA A 107 -1.87 -12.79 -13.59
N VAL A 108 -0.97 -12.59 -12.63
CA VAL A 108 0.48 -12.64 -12.81
C VAL A 108 1.13 -13.42 -11.68
N GLN A 109 2.16 -14.22 -12.02
CA GLN A 109 2.91 -15.02 -11.04
C GLN A 109 4.01 -14.21 -10.33
N PHE A 110 4.26 -12.99 -10.80
CA PHE A 110 5.25 -12.03 -10.31
C PHE A 110 4.59 -10.81 -9.64
N HIS A 111 5.40 -9.95 -9.02
CA HIS A 111 4.95 -8.76 -8.29
C HIS A 111 5.11 -7.47 -9.13
N PRO A 112 4.05 -6.92 -9.74
CA PRO A 112 4.12 -5.66 -10.49
C PRO A 112 4.28 -4.41 -9.59
N GLU A 113 4.06 -4.54 -8.28
CA GLU A 113 4.11 -3.45 -7.30
C GLU A 113 5.53 -3.09 -6.83
N VAL A 114 6.53 -3.91 -7.16
CA VAL A 114 7.92 -3.69 -6.73
C VAL A 114 8.78 -3.08 -7.84
N ASN A 115 9.77 -2.27 -7.45
CA ASN A 115 10.70 -1.62 -8.38
C ASN A 115 11.59 -2.59 -9.16
N LEU A 116 11.68 -3.85 -8.75
CA LEU A 116 12.44 -4.89 -9.45
C LEU A 116 11.69 -5.45 -10.68
N THR A 117 10.44 -5.04 -10.86
CA THR A 117 9.64 -5.32 -12.06
C THR A 117 9.60 -4.07 -12.94
N GLU A 118 10.29 -4.11 -14.08
CA GLU A 118 10.64 -2.93 -14.89
C GLU A 118 9.42 -2.10 -15.32
N GLU A 119 8.35 -2.75 -15.78
CA GLU A 119 7.14 -2.10 -16.28
C GLU A 119 5.92 -2.32 -15.36
N GLY A 120 6.17 -2.71 -14.11
CA GLY A 120 5.11 -3.11 -13.16
C GLY A 120 4.13 -1.99 -12.80
N ARG A 121 4.62 -0.75 -12.65
CA ARG A 121 3.78 0.42 -12.43
C ARG A 121 2.80 0.66 -13.60
N GLU A 122 3.25 0.41 -14.82
CA GLU A 122 2.46 0.61 -16.03
C GLU A 122 1.41 -0.50 -16.18
N MET A 123 1.71 -1.72 -15.73
CA MET A 123 0.72 -2.81 -15.64
C MET A 123 -0.39 -2.46 -14.64
N LEU A 124 -0.02 -1.97 -13.46
CA LEU A 124 -1.00 -1.53 -12.45
C LEU A 124 -1.83 -0.36 -12.96
N HIS A 125 -1.22 0.58 -13.70
CA HIS A 125 -1.93 1.68 -14.34
C HIS A 125 -2.97 1.17 -15.35
N HIS A 126 -2.60 0.27 -16.28
CA HIS A 126 -3.55 -0.32 -17.23
C HIS A 126 -4.68 -1.07 -16.51
N PHE A 127 -4.35 -1.81 -15.45
CA PHE A 127 -5.38 -2.51 -14.70
C PHE A 127 -6.37 -1.55 -14.04
N VAL A 128 -5.89 -0.54 -13.33
CA VAL A 128 -6.74 0.39 -12.57
C VAL A 128 -7.58 1.28 -13.52
N PHE A 129 -6.96 1.87 -14.55
CA PHE A 129 -7.62 2.89 -15.35
C PHE A 129 -8.26 2.35 -16.64
N ASP A 130 -7.60 1.43 -17.36
CA ASP A 130 -8.09 0.96 -18.66
C ASP A 130 -8.97 -0.29 -18.57
N ILE A 131 -8.73 -1.15 -17.57
CA ILE A 131 -9.45 -2.41 -17.36
C ILE A 131 -10.56 -2.24 -16.32
N ALA A 132 -10.22 -1.78 -15.11
CA ALA A 132 -11.18 -1.54 -14.04
C ALA A 132 -12.01 -0.26 -14.25
N GLY A 133 -11.55 0.64 -15.11
CA GLY A 133 -12.27 1.87 -15.43
C GLY A 133 -12.39 2.83 -14.24
N ALA A 134 -11.46 2.74 -13.27
CA ALA A 134 -11.43 3.68 -12.16
C ALA A 134 -11.11 5.09 -12.68
N GLU A 135 -11.67 6.10 -12.04
CA GLU A 135 -11.32 7.48 -12.33
C GLU A 135 -10.11 7.90 -11.48
N ALA A 136 -9.19 8.67 -12.05
CA ALA A 136 -8.07 9.28 -11.33
C ALA A 136 -8.54 10.49 -10.50
N ASN A 137 -9.53 10.29 -9.63
CA ASN A 137 -10.21 11.35 -8.86
C ASN A 137 -9.77 11.40 -7.39
N TRP A 138 -8.77 10.60 -7.00
CA TRP A 138 -8.17 10.73 -5.67
C TRP A 138 -7.15 11.89 -5.66
N SER A 139 -7.46 12.93 -4.91
CA SER A 139 -6.55 14.06 -4.70
C SER A 139 -6.38 14.37 -3.22
N MET A 140 -5.23 14.97 -2.86
CA MET A 140 -5.00 15.43 -1.48
C MET A 140 -5.93 16.57 -1.10
N ASP A 141 -6.38 17.39 -2.06
CA ASP A 141 -7.27 18.51 -1.79
C ASP A 141 -8.66 18.01 -1.37
N ASP A 142 -9.23 17.05 -2.13
CA ASP A 142 -10.52 16.44 -1.79
C ASP A 142 -10.45 15.69 -0.45
N PHE A 143 -9.35 14.97 -0.20
CA PHE A 143 -9.12 14.28 1.07
C PHE A 143 -9.10 15.24 2.26
N ILE A 144 -8.47 16.42 2.13
CA ILE A 144 -8.43 17.41 3.21
C ILE A 144 -9.84 17.92 3.53
N GLU A 145 -10.67 18.18 2.51
CA GLU A 145 -12.05 18.63 2.72
C GLU A 145 -12.90 17.58 3.42
N ASP A 146 -12.85 16.33 2.95
CA ASP A 146 -13.56 15.20 3.54
C ASP A 146 -13.12 14.92 4.98
N ALA A 147 -11.80 14.94 5.23
CA ALA A 147 -11.26 14.73 6.56
C ALA A 147 -11.68 15.84 7.53
N ILE A 148 -11.66 17.11 7.11
CA ILE A 148 -12.13 18.24 7.94
C ILE A 148 -13.62 18.07 8.29
N ALA A 149 -14.44 17.69 7.30
CA ALA A 149 -15.88 17.48 7.53
C ALA A 149 -16.11 16.34 8.54
N ASN A 150 -15.43 15.21 8.34
CA ASN A 150 -15.52 14.05 9.23
C ASN A 150 -15.04 14.38 10.66
N ILE A 151 -13.94 15.13 10.81
CA ILE A 151 -13.43 15.57 12.11
C ILE A 151 -14.48 16.44 12.82
N LYS A 152 -15.06 17.43 12.12
CA LYS A 152 -16.08 18.33 12.68
C LYS A 152 -17.31 17.56 13.15
N GLU A 153 -17.80 16.63 12.35
CA GLU A 153 -18.94 15.78 12.68
C GLU A 153 -18.64 14.91 13.91
N THR A 154 -17.47 14.26 13.92
CA THR A 154 -17.07 13.33 14.98
C THR A 154 -16.82 14.04 16.32
N VAL A 155 -16.15 15.20 16.29
CA VAL A 155 -15.76 15.95 17.48
C VAL A 155 -16.93 16.76 18.04
N GLY A 156 -17.74 17.37 17.19
CA GLY A 156 -18.82 18.27 17.60
C GLY A 156 -18.30 19.44 18.42
N ASP A 157 -18.78 19.58 19.65
CA ASP A 157 -18.43 20.64 20.61
C ASP A 157 -17.34 20.23 21.62
N LYS A 158 -16.80 19.01 21.51
CA LYS A 158 -15.80 18.49 22.45
C LYS A 158 -14.41 19.06 22.18
N LYS A 159 -13.53 18.97 23.18
CA LYS A 159 -12.10 19.27 23.02
C LYS A 159 -11.31 18.03 22.63
N VAL A 160 -10.24 18.22 21.88
CA VAL A 160 -9.30 17.17 21.45
C VAL A 160 -7.93 17.47 22.03
N LEU A 161 -7.32 16.49 22.70
CA LEU A 161 -5.95 16.56 23.19
C LEU A 161 -5.03 15.81 22.20
N LEU A 162 -3.95 16.45 21.77
CA LEU A 162 -2.96 15.87 20.87
C LEU A 162 -1.56 15.95 21.47
N GLY A 163 -0.87 14.82 21.53
CA GLY A 163 0.56 14.77 21.78
C GLY A 163 1.34 15.05 20.50
N LEU A 164 2.06 16.17 20.46
CA LEU A 164 2.99 16.51 19.39
C LEU A 164 4.34 15.86 19.67
N SER A 165 4.90 15.16 18.68
CA SER A 165 6.25 14.57 18.77
C SER A 165 7.31 15.31 17.96
N GLY A 166 6.88 16.18 17.03
CA GLY A 166 7.75 16.77 16.01
C GLY A 166 7.90 15.90 14.75
N GLY A 167 7.36 14.68 14.75
CA GLY A 167 7.26 13.83 13.56
C GLY A 167 6.24 14.34 12.55
N VAL A 168 6.37 13.91 11.30
CA VAL A 168 5.49 14.34 10.20
C VAL A 168 4.03 13.98 10.50
N ASP A 169 3.76 12.76 10.97
CA ASP A 169 2.38 12.29 11.20
C ASP A 169 1.63 13.13 12.22
N SER A 170 2.21 13.33 13.42
CA SER A 170 1.58 14.14 14.47
C SER A 170 1.45 15.60 14.06
N SER A 171 2.39 16.12 13.26
CA SER A 171 2.34 17.49 12.73
C SER A 171 1.21 17.67 11.70
N VAL A 172 1.05 16.74 10.76
CA VAL A 172 -0.05 16.77 9.78
C VAL A 172 -1.40 16.66 10.49
N VAL A 173 -1.53 15.76 11.46
CA VAL A 173 -2.75 15.63 12.28
C VAL A 173 -3.04 16.93 13.03
N ALA A 174 -2.03 17.57 13.61
CA ALA A 174 -2.19 18.82 14.33
C ALA A 174 -2.73 19.94 13.45
N VAL A 175 -2.16 20.12 12.26
CA VAL A 175 -2.61 21.13 11.29
C VAL A 175 -4.02 20.83 10.79
N LEU A 176 -4.34 19.55 10.51
CA LEU A 176 -5.65 19.15 10.04
C LEU A 176 -6.74 19.36 11.11
N LEU A 177 -6.46 18.96 12.36
CA LEU A 177 -7.34 19.21 13.50
C LEU A 177 -7.50 20.70 13.76
N HIS A 178 -6.41 21.47 13.75
CA HIS A 178 -6.49 22.92 13.96
C HIS A 178 -7.36 23.59 12.89
N ARG A 179 -7.19 23.22 11.62
CA ARG A 179 -8.03 23.73 10.52
C ARG A 179 -9.51 23.32 10.66
N ALA A 180 -9.77 22.15 11.25
CA ALA A 180 -11.13 21.64 11.43
C ALA A 180 -11.85 22.24 12.65
N ILE A 181 -11.19 22.31 13.81
CA ILE A 181 -11.82 22.56 15.11
C ILE A 181 -11.15 23.68 15.92
N GLY A 182 -10.11 24.33 15.39
CA GLY A 182 -9.48 25.52 15.97
C GLY A 182 -9.11 25.34 17.44
N ASP A 183 -9.67 26.20 18.29
CA ASP A 183 -9.40 26.26 19.74
C ASP A 183 -9.91 25.06 20.55
N GLN A 184 -10.67 24.15 19.93
CA GLN A 184 -11.02 22.88 20.54
C GLN A 184 -9.81 21.94 20.62
N LEU A 185 -8.77 22.18 19.81
CA LEU A 185 -7.52 21.44 19.84
C LEU A 185 -6.60 21.98 20.95
N ILE A 186 -6.17 21.09 21.82
CA ILE A 186 -5.11 21.31 22.81
C ILE A 186 -3.92 20.45 22.38
N SER A 187 -2.84 21.08 21.93
CA SER A 187 -1.62 20.36 21.56
C SER A 187 -0.61 20.46 22.69
N VAL A 188 0.03 19.35 23.04
CA VAL A 188 1.10 19.29 24.06
C VAL A 188 2.36 18.80 23.39
N PHE A 189 3.45 19.54 23.51
CA PHE A 189 4.76 19.16 23.00
C PHE A 189 5.75 19.05 24.15
N VAL A 190 6.29 17.84 24.37
CA VAL A 190 7.22 17.55 25.46
C VAL A 190 8.64 17.43 24.90
N ASP A 191 9.51 18.38 25.24
CA ASP A 191 10.94 18.23 25.03
C ASP A 191 11.55 17.44 26.19
N HIS A 192 11.78 16.16 25.96
CA HIS A 192 12.42 15.26 26.92
C HIS A 192 13.96 15.38 26.91
N GLY A 193 14.55 16.33 26.18
CA GLY A 193 15.99 16.56 26.12
C GLY A 193 16.78 15.58 25.25
N LEU A 194 16.08 14.74 24.47
CA LEU A 194 16.71 13.75 23.56
C LEU A 194 16.33 13.99 22.08
N LEU A 195 15.77 15.16 21.77
CA LEU A 195 15.47 15.56 20.41
C LEU A 195 16.75 15.93 19.65
N ARG A 196 16.66 16.01 18.32
CA ARG A 196 17.79 16.50 17.51
C ARG A 196 18.05 17.97 17.81
N LYS A 197 19.25 18.41 17.45
CA LYS A 197 19.68 19.79 17.62
C LYS A 197 18.65 20.76 17.03
N ASN A 198 18.13 21.63 17.89
CA ASN A 198 17.15 22.68 17.59
C ASN A 198 15.75 22.22 17.15
N GLU A 199 15.43 20.93 17.29
CA GLU A 199 14.16 20.38 16.83
C GLU A 199 12.96 21.01 17.55
N ALA A 200 13.07 21.24 18.86
CA ALA A 200 11.99 21.87 19.62
C ALA A 200 11.67 23.29 19.14
N GLN A 201 12.69 24.12 18.91
CA GLN A 201 12.48 25.48 18.40
C GLN A 201 11.89 25.47 16.98
N GLN A 202 12.30 24.53 16.15
CA GLN A 202 11.77 24.40 14.78
C GLN A 202 10.30 24.01 14.78
N VAL A 203 9.90 23.05 15.63
CA VAL A 203 8.49 22.64 15.78
C VAL A 203 7.63 23.78 16.31
N LEU A 204 8.07 24.46 17.37
CA LEU A 204 7.33 25.59 17.93
C LEU A 204 7.19 26.75 16.94
N LYS A 205 8.25 27.07 16.19
CA LYS A 205 8.17 28.09 15.15
C LYS A 205 7.19 27.69 14.04
N ALA A 206 7.33 26.49 13.49
CA ALA A 206 6.51 26.07 12.36
C ALA A 206 5.03 25.95 12.76
N LEU A 207 4.73 25.17 13.79
CA LEU A 207 3.35 24.86 14.16
C LEU A 207 2.70 25.97 15.00
N GLY A 208 3.46 26.56 15.93
CA GLY A 208 2.96 27.64 16.79
C GLY A 208 2.90 28.97 16.05
N ASP A 209 4.04 29.48 15.58
CA ASP A 209 4.10 30.84 14.99
C ASP A 209 3.53 30.88 13.57
N ASP A 210 3.94 29.96 12.69
CA ASP A 210 3.57 30.03 11.27
C ASP A 210 2.13 29.51 11.02
N PHE A 211 1.69 28.48 11.75
CA PHE A 211 0.33 27.89 11.62
C PHE A 211 -0.67 28.32 12.71
N GLY A 212 -0.24 28.99 13.78
CA GLY A 212 -1.13 29.50 14.82
C GLY A 212 -1.67 28.45 15.79
N LEU A 213 -1.06 27.26 15.87
CA LEU A 213 -1.52 26.23 16.80
C LEU A 213 -1.24 26.64 18.25
N ASN A 214 -2.22 26.40 19.13
CA ASN A 214 -2.00 26.48 20.56
C ASN A 214 -1.22 25.24 21.04
N ILE A 215 0.06 25.45 21.34
CA ILE A 215 0.98 24.39 21.79
C ILE A 215 1.40 24.67 23.23
N ASP A 216 1.01 23.77 24.13
CA ASP A 216 1.54 23.69 25.48
C ASP A 216 2.92 23.01 25.43
N PHE A 217 3.97 23.83 25.54
CA PHE A 217 5.34 23.37 25.50
C PHE A 217 5.85 23.02 26.90
N VAL A 218 6.34 21.80 27.06
CA VAL A 218 6.90 21.30 28.32
C VAL A 218 8.37 20.94 28.11
N ASP A 219 9.27 21.72 28.70
CA ASP A 219 10.67 21.29 28.87
C ASP A 219 10.75 20.31 30.05
N ALA A 220 10.92 19.04 29.73
CA ALA A 220 11.08 17.94 30.67
C ALA A 220 12.50 17.34 30.64
N SER A 221 13.47 18.04 30.06
CA SER A 221 14.84 17.54 29.86
C SER A 221 15.50 17.07 31.15
N GLU A 222 15.44 17.88 32.23
CA GLU A 222 16.01 17.51 33.53
C GLU A 222 15.36 16.25 34.12
N LEU A 223 14.04 16.10 33.96
CA LEU A 223 13.30 14.94 34.47
C LEU A 223 13.76 13.66 33.77
N PHE A 224 13.79 13.66 32.43
CA PHE A 224 14.14 12.48 31.65
C PHE A 224 15.62 12.13 31.80
N LEU A 225 16.53 13.11 31.68
CA LEU A 225 17.97 12.87 31.86
C LEU A 225 18.30 12.41 33.29
N GLY A 226 17.59 12.93 34.30
CA GLY A 226 17.71 12.47 35.69
C GLY A 226 17.28 11.02 35.88
N LYS A 227 16.22 10.58 35.20
CA LYS A 227 15.72 9.19 35.23
C LYS A 227 16.62 8.21 34.49
N LEU A 228 17.25 8.64 33.40
CA LEU A 228 18.15 7.81 32.60
C LEU A 228 19.57 7.68 33.19
N LYS A 229 19.85 8.36 34.30
CA LYS A 229 21.18 8.33 34.92
C LYS A 229 21.55 6.91 35.36
N GLY A 230 22.60 6.37 34.73
CA GLY A 230 23.14 5.05 35.04
C GLY A 230 22.40 3.89 34.39
N VAL A 231 21.39 4.17 33.55
CA VAL A 231 20.71 3.17 32.73
C VAL A 231 21.59 2.88 31.51
N THR A 232 21.96 1.61 31.33
CA THR A 232 22.79 1.15 30.21
C THR A 232 22.12 0.08 29.37
N ASP A 233 21.11 -0.59 29.93
CA ASP A 233 20.27 -1.53 29.19
C ASP A 233 19.30 -0.72 28.33
N PRO A 234 19.34 -0.84 26.99
CA PRO A 234 18.47 -0.08 26.11
C PRO A 234 16.97 -0.43 26.22
N GLU A 235 16.61 -1.55 26.86
CA GLU A 235 15.19 -1.91 27.07
C GLU A 235 14.56 -1.24 28.30
N THR A 236 15.35 -0.64 29.20
CA THR A 236 14.90 -0.02 30.47
C THR A 236 15.11 1.49 30.49
#